data_AF-A0A0C3PBP7-F1
#
_entry.id   AF-A0A0C3PBP7-F1
#
_cell.length_a   1.000
_cell.length_b   1.000
_cell.length_c   1.000
_cell.angle_alpha   90.00
_cell.angle_beta   90.00
_cell.angle_gamma   90.00
#
_symmetry.space_group_name_H-M   'P 1'
#
loop_
_entity.id
_entity.type
_entity.pdbx_description
1 polymer ?
#
loop_
_entity_poly.entity_id
_entity_poly.type
_entity_poly.pdbx_seq_one_letter_code
_entity_poly.pdbx_strand_id
1 'polypeptide(L)'
;MVWPPISGEGTEQSVTTTTLHTLQSNSSSSTPAYALSFLPTPPSSSRSATVIGWLPAITEGTSGDIEAGLNDFLENPNFRSLVQETIQQGLREGVDEVWTNGALQLQHGWMHIHDSRNVPPLGRIGDPDDIIGSVLVEDSKILPDTYQAMPAYRLCTSDGPIQLTEGLARKLRTVLEDVASRETP
;
A
#
# COMPACT_ATOMS: atom_id res chain seq x y z
N MET A 1 -14.91 48.57 -2.10
CA MET A 1 -14.26 47.50 -2.89
C MET A 1 -14.08 46.33 -1.94
N VAL A 2 -14.99 45.36 -1.98
CA VAL A 2 -15.06 44.25 -1.03
C VAL A 2 -14.61 43.00 -1.79
N TRP A 3 -13.55 42.35 -1.30
CA TRP A 3 -13.09 41.06 -1.83
C TRP A 3 -14.08 39.95 -1.42
N PRO A 4 -14.36 38.96 -2.27
CA PRO A 4 -15.13 37.79 -1.86
C PRO A 4 -14.27 36.86 -0.99
N PRO A 5 -14.88 36.10 -0.06
CA PRO A 5 -14.18 35.06 0.67
C PRO A 5 -13.83 33.90 -0.28
N ILE A 6 -12.56 33.53 -0.25
CA ILE A 6 -12.04 32.28 -0.83
C ILE A 6 -12.66 31.12 -0.04
N SER A 7 -13.66 30.47 -0.63
CA SER A 7 -14.13 29.16 -0.22
C SER A 7 -13.04 28.15 -0.54
N GLY A 8 -12.22 27.84 0.45
CA GLY A 8 -11.37 26.66 0.43
C GLY A 8 -12.26 25.44 0.62
N GLU A 9 -12.68 24.82 -0.48
CA GLU A 9 -13.06 23.41 -0.44
C GLU A 9 -11.80 22.64 -0.08
N GLY A 10 -11.72 22.25 1.20
CA GLY A 10 -10.75 21.27 1.65
C GLY A 10 -11.05 19.98 0.89
N THR A 11 -10.17 19.66 -0.05
CA THR A 11 -10.12 18.33 -0.66
C THR A 11 -9.89 17.36 0.49
N GLU A 12 -10.93 16.60 0.87
CA GLU A 12 -10.78 15.47 1.77
C GLU A 12 -9.70 14.58 1.17
N GLN A 13 -8.52 14.59 1.79
CA GLN A 13 -7.50 13.61 1.48
C GLN A 13 -8.15 12.26 1.78
N SER A 14 -8.33 11.45 0.74
CA SER A 14 -8.83 10.09 0.85
C SER A 14 -7.77 9.28 1.58
N VAL A 15 -7.81 9.35 2.92
CA VAL A 15 -6.93 8.58 3.77
C VAL A 15 -7.30 7.13 3.54
N THR A 16 -6.33 6.31 3.14
CA THR A 16 -6.58 4.87 2.96
C THR A 16 -6.81 4.27 4.35
N THR A 17 -8.07 4.25 4.80
CA THR A 17 -8.43 3.74 6.13
C THR A 17 -8.07 2.28 6.24
N THR A 18 -7.23 1.96 7.22
CA THR A 18 -6.85 0.58 7.52
C THR A 18 -7.68 0.07 8.69
N THR A 19 -8.26 -1.11 8.52
CA THR A 19 -9.14 -1.78 9.49
C THR A 19 -8.41 -2.97 10.11
N LEU A 20 -8.53 -3.11 11.44
CA LEU A 20 -8.01 -4.24 12.17
C LEU A 20 -9.11 -5.29 12.38
N HIS A 21 -8.84 -6.52 11.96
CA HIS A 21 -9.74 -7.66 12.09
C HIS A 21 -9.12 -8.73 12.98
N THR A 22 -9.91 -9.36 13.84
CA THR A 22 -9.41 -10.50 14.63
C THR A 22 -9.67 -11.78 13.86
N LEU A 23 -8.61 -12.50 13.46
CA LEU A 23 -8.75 -13.81 12.81
C LEU A 23 -8.23 -14.89 13.78
N GLN A 24 -9.12 -15.81 14.17
CA GLN A 24 -8.69 -17.01 14.88
C GLN A 24 -8.07 -17.97 13.86
N SER A 25 -6.83 -18.39 14.08
CA SER A 25 -6.28 -19.51 13.31
C SER A 25 -6.95 -20.80 13.78
N ASN A 26 -7.35 -21.65 12.84
CA ASN A 26 -8.01 -22.93 13.12
C ASN A 26 -7.06 -24.01 13.70
N SER A 27 -5.86 -23.63 14.16
CA SER A 27 -4.88 -24.54 14.75
C SER A 27 -4.84 -24.37 16.26
N SER A 28 -4.87 -25.49 16.99
CA SER A 28 -4.96 -25.56 18.46
C SER A 28 -3.77 -25.00 19.24
N SER A 29 -2.81 -24.35 18.56
CA SER A 29 -1.58 -23.81 19.15
C SER A 29 -1.18 -22.43 18.61
N SER A 30 -2.01 -21.73 17.86
CA SER A 30 -1.64 -20.38 17.40
C SER A 30 -2.05 -19.33 18.43
N THR A 31 -1.11 -18.52 18.86
CA THR A 31 -1.38 -17.24 19.53
C THR A 31 -2.41 -16.44 18.71
N PRO A 32 -3.42 -15.83 19.34
CA PRO A 32 -4.34 -14.95 18.63
C PRO A 32 -3.55 -13.86 17.88
N ALA A 33 -3.98 -13.51 16.67
CA ALA A 33 -3.34 -12.49 15.85
C ALA A 33 -4.38 -11.54 15.27
N TYR A 34 -4.00 -10.27 15.13
CA TYR A 34 -4.77 -9.26 14.45
C TYR A 34 -4.34 -9.18 13.00
N ALA A 35 -5.30 -9.27 12.08
CA ALA A 35 -5.10 -9.11 10.65
C ALA A 35 -5.43 -7.68 10.23
N LEU A 36 -4.53 -7.06 9.49
CA LEU A 36 -4.68 -5.70 8.98
C LEU A 36 -5.25 -5.74 7.55
N SER A 37 -6.26 -4.93 7.22
CA SER A 37 -6.86 -4.89 5.87
C SER A 37 -7.36 -3.49 5.50
N PHE A 38 -7.43 -3.17 4.21
CA PHE A 38 -8.07 -1.94 3.72
C PHE A 38 -9.60 -2.03 3.56
N LEU A 39 -10.14 -3.25 3.64
CA LEU A 39 -11.58 -3.46 3.52
C LEU A 39 -12.26 -3.40 4.90
N PRO A 40 -13.46 -2.80 4.99
CA PRO A 40 -14.23 -2.75 6.22
C PRO A 40 -14.83 -4.11 6.61
N THR A 41 -14.98 -5.01 5.63
CA THR A 41 -15.46 -6.38 5.87
C THR A 41 -14.31 -7.30 6.26
N PRO A 42 -14.52 -8.23 7.20
CA PRO A 42 -13.50 -9.17 7.59
C PRO A 42 -13.12 -10.09 6.42
N PRO A 43 -11.83 -10.41 6.25
CA PRO A 43 -11.36 -11.37 5.25
C PRO A 43 -11.98 -12.75 5.45
N SER A 44 -12.34 -13.44 4.35
CA SER A 44 -12.96 -14.77 4.39
C SER A 44 -12.05 -15.87 4.96
N SER A 45 -10.73 -15.67 4.93
CA SER A 45 -9.76 -16.60 5.51
C SER A 45 -8.45 -15.89 5.89
N SER A 46 -7.65 -16.55 6.74
CA SER A 46 -6.29 -16.08 7.07
C SER A 46 -5.30 -16.15 5.91
N ARG A 47 -5.65 -16.73 4.76
CA ARG A 47 -4.80 -16.78 3.57
C ARG A 47 -5.21 -15.79 2.48
N SER A 48 -6.30 -15.05 2.72
CA SER A 48 -6.85 -14.07 1.78
C SER A 48 -5.79 -13.06 1.35
N ALA A 49 -5.76 -12.73 0.06
CA ALA A 49 -4.89 -11.67 -0.46
C ALA A 49 -5.37 -10.27 -0.04
N THR A 50 -6.50 -10.15 0.68
CA THR A 50 -7.03 -8.88 1.21
C THR A 50 -6.43 -8.47 2.56
N VAL A 51 -5.65 -9.36 3.19
CA VAL A 51 -4.94 -9.10 4.43
C VAL A 51 -3.56 -8.51 4.12
N ILE A 52 -3.26 -7.31 4.61
CA ILE A 52 -1.95 -6.66 4.46
C ILE A 52 -0.87 -7.44 5.23
N GLY A 53 -1.18 -7.86 6.45
CA GLY A 53 -0.31 -8.66 7.31
C GLY A 53 -0.91 -8.88 8.69
N TRP A 54 -0.11 -9.44 9.60
CA TRP A 54 -0.54 -9.84 10.94
C TRP A 54 0.33 -9.26 12.05
N LEU A 55 -0.30 -8.97 13.19
CA LEU A 55 0.34 -8.62 14.45
C LEU A 55 -0.05 -9.65 15.52
N PRO A 56 0.88 -10.18 16.31
CA PRO A 56 0.55 -11.08 17.41
C PRO A 56 -0.24 -10.32 18.49
N ALA A 57 -1.31 -10.93 19.01
CA ALA A 57 -2.11 -10.34 20.08
C ALA A 57 -1.50 -10.54 21.48
N ILE A 58 -0.45 -11.38 21.60
CA ILE A 58 0.30 -11.62 22.83
C ILE A 58 1.79 -11.73 22.48
N THR A 59 2.63 -10.92 23.12
CA THR A 59 4.10 -11.04 23.06
C THR A 59 4.54 -12.00 24.18
N GLU A 60 4.86 -13.26 23.86
CA GLU A 60 5.40 -14.19 24.87
C GLU A 60 6.83 -13.80 25.26
N GLY A 61 7.05 -13.38 26.52
CA GLY A 61 8.39 -13.33 27.09
C GLY A 61 8.73 -12.23 28.10
N THR A 62 7.88 -11.21 28.32
CA THR A 62 8.21 -10.17 29.32
C THR A 62 7.01 -9.83 30.18
N SER A 63 7.12 -10.12 31.47
CA SER A 63 6.26 -9.55 32.51
C SER A 63 6.40 -8.02 32.49
N GLY A 64 5.45 -7.36 31.82
CA GLY A 64 5.33 -5.90 31.73
C GLY A 64 5.08 -5.45 30.30
N ASP A 65 3.84 -5.01 30.01
CA ASP A 65 3.39 -4.10 28.95
C ASP A 65 4.36 -3.82 27.77
N ILE A 66 4.76 -4.83 26.98
CA ILE A 66 5.39 -4.61 25.68
C ILE A 66 4.31 -4.78 24.60
N GLU A 67 3.77 -3.65 24.17
CA GLU A 67 2.90 -3.50 23.01
C GLU A 67 3.57 -4.10 21.76
N ALA A 68 2.81 -4.84 20.93
CA ALA A 68 3.33 -5.45 19.71
C ALA A 68 4.00 -4.38 18.83
N GLY A 69 5.28 -4.59 18.52
CA GLY A 69 6.08 -3.62 17.78
C GLY A 69 6.09 -3.89 16.28
N LEU A 70 6.65 -2.96 15.49
CA LEU A 70 6.83 -3.12 14.05
C LEU A 70 7.61 -4.39 13.66
N ASN A 71 8.54 -4.84 14.52
CA ASN A 71 9.32 -6.06 14.31
C ASN A 71 8.49 -7.33 14.37
N ASP A 72 7.30 -7.27 14.97
CA ASP A 72 6.38 -8.40 15.10
C ASP A 72 5.40 -8.48 13.92
N PHE A 73 5.45 -7.52 12.99
CA PHE A 73 4.58 -7.49 11.81
C PHE A 73 5.01 -8.52 10.78
N LEU A 74 4.10 -9.45 10.49
CA LEU A 74 4.27 -10.46 9.45
C LEU A 74 3.55 -10.04 8.18
N GLU A 75 4.33 -9.68 7.15
CA GLU A 75 3.78 -9.32 5.82
C GLU A 75 3.06 -10.51 5.17
N ASN A 76 1.92 -10.24 4.54
CA ASN A 76 1.26 -11.22 3.70
C ASN A 76 1.85 -11.22 2.28
N PRO A 77 2.56 -12.29 1.85
CA PRO A 77 3.12 -12.34 0.51
C PRO A 77 2.06 -12.31 -0.59
N ASN A 78 0.84 -12.81 -0.34
CA ASN A 78 -0.25 -12.77 -1.32
C ASN A 78 -0.72 -11.33 -1.57
N PHE A 79 -0.86 -10.55 -0.51
CA PHE A 79 -1.20 -9.13 -0.62
C PHE A 79 -0.07 -8.35 -1.29
N ARG A 80 1.20 -8.62 -0.94
CA ARG A 80 2.37 -8.00 -1.58
C ARG A 80 2.35 -8.22 -3.09
N SER A 81 2.17 -9.46 -3.54
CA SER A 81 2.08 -9.78 -4.97
C SER A 81 0.92 -9.05 -5.64
N LEU A 82 -0.26 -9.05 -5.02
CA LEU A 82 -1.44 -8.36 -5.53
C LEU A 82 -1.22 -6.86 -5.69
N VAL A 83 -0.57 -6.20 -4.72
CA VAL A 83 -0.22 -4.78 -4.80
C VAL A 83 0.72 -4.51 -5.97
N GLN A 84 1.79 -5.31 -6.11
CA GLN A 84 2.78 -5.14 -7.17
C GLN A 84 2.14 -5.30 -8.57
N GLU A 85 1.30 -6.33 -8.75
CA GLU A 85 0.51 -6.53 -9.98
C GLU A 85 -0.44 -5.37 -10.23
N THR A 86 -1.14 -4.89 -9.20
CA THR A 86 -2.10 -3.79 -9.31
C THR A 86 -1.42 -2.48 -9.69
N ILE A 87 -0.25 -2.19 -9.13
CA ILE A 87 0.52 -1.00 -9.48
C ILE A 87 0.96 -1.08 -10.94
N GLN A 88 1.52 -2.22 -11.38
CA GLN A 88 1.91 -2.40 -12.78
C GLN A 88 0.72 -2.20 -13.73
N GLN A 89 -0.46 -2.74 -13.40
CA GLN A 89 -1.68 -2.52 -14.17
C GLN A 89 -2.14 -1.06 -14.14
N GLY A 90 -2.11 -0.41 -12.98
CA GLY A 90 -2.49 1.00 -12.84
C GLY A 90 -1.58 1.92 -13.66
N LEU A 91 -0.28 1.64 -13.72
CA LEU A 91 0.67 2.36 -14.57
C LEU A 91 0.39 2.12 -16.06
N ARG A 92 0.03 0.90 -16.46
CA ARG A 92 -0.36 0.56 -17.84
C ARG A 92 -1.62 1.30 -18.28
N GLU A 93 -2.60 1.39 -17.39
CA GLU A 93 -3.88 2.04 -17.63
C GLU A 93 -3.82 3.58 -17.49
N GLY A 94 -2.74 4.12 -16.92
CA GLY A 94 -2.57 5.56 -16.69
C GLY A 94 -3.58 6.12 -15.69
N VAL A 95 -3.99 5.35 -14.68
CA VAL A 95 -5.05 5.73 -13.72
C VAL A 95 -4.61 6.81 -12.72
N ASP A 96 -3.35 7.19 -12.74
CA ASP A 96 -2.75 8.10 -11.76
C ASP A 96 -1.91 9.19 -12.43
N GLU A 97 -2.34 10.43 -12.22
CA GLU A 97 -1.72 11.61 -12.82
C GLU A 97 -0.34 11.91 -12.21
N VAL A 98 -0.06 11.50 -10.97
CA VAL A 98 1.24 11.75 -10.33
C VAL A 98 2.35 11.06 -11.10
N TRP A 99 2.15 9.79 -11.43
CA TRP A 99 3.14 9.00 -12.18
C TRP A 99 3.21 9.41 -13.65
N THR A 100 2.06 9.75 -14.24
CA THR A 100 2.01 10.26 -15.62
C THR A 100 2.78 11.58 -15.75
N ASN A 101 2.56 12.51 -14.84
CA ASN A 101 3.28 13.79 -14.81
C ASN A 101 4.77 13.60 -14.46
N GLY A 102 5.10 12.63 -13.60
CA GLY A 102 6.48 12.24 -13.32
C GLY A 102 7.22 11.77 -14.58
N ALA A 103 6.58 10.95 -15.41
CA ALA A 103 7.15 10.50 -16.68
C ALA A 103 7.31 11.65 -17.68
N LEU A 104 6.34 12.57 -17.75
CA LEU A 104 6.45 13.81 -18.53
C LEU A 104 7.64 14.66 -18.09
N GLN A 105 7.92 14.75 -16.79
CA GLN A 105 9.07 15.51 -16.31
C GLN A 105 10.39 14.79 -16.58
N LEU A 106 10.44 13.47 -16.44
CA LEU A 106 11.65 12.67 -16.60
C LEU A 106 12.10 12.57 -18.06
N GLN A 107 11.17 12.51 -19.01
CA GLN A 107 11.38 12.33 -20.46
C GLN A 107 12.00 10.97 -20.85
N HIS A 108 13.13 10.57 -20.24
CA HIS A 108 13.80 9.30 -20.50
C HIS A 108 14.58 8.81 -19.27
N GLY A 109 14.54 7.52 -18.97
CA GLY A 109 15.29 6.87 -17.90
C GLY A 109 14.43 6.07 -16.92
N TRP A 110 15.02 5.63 -15.81
CA TRP A 110 14.30 4.88 -14.78
C TRP A 110 13.56 5.82 -13.83
N MET A 111 12.28 5.55 -13.60
CA MET A 111 11.44 6.23 -12.62
C MET A 111 11.11 5.30 -11.46
N HIS A 112 11.24 5.80 -10.24
CA HIS A 112 10.90 5.06 -9.03
C HIS A 112 9.45 5.37 -8.61
N ILE A 113 8.70 4.32 -8.31
CA ILE A 113 7.35 4.39 -7.76
C ILE A 113 7.50 4.33 -6.23
N HIS A 114 7.08 5.40 -5.57
CA HIS A 114 7.25 5.57 -4.13
C HIS A 114 5.94 5.40 -3.39
N ASP A 115 6.07 4.96 -2.15
CA ASP A 115 5.04 5.04 -1.13
C ASP A 115 4.83 6.50 -0.71
N SER A 116 3.57 6.89 -0.50
CA SER A 116 3.17 8.23 -0.08
C SER A 116 3.50 8.53 1.40
N ARG A 117 3.91 7.54 2.20
CA ARG A 117 4.37 7.74 3.59
C ARG A 117 5.50 8.76 3.71
N ASN A 118 6.46 8.70 2.79
CA ASN A 118 7.69 9.47 2.85
C ASN A 118 8.14 9.88 1.43
N VAL A 119 7.39 10.80 0.84
CA VAL A 119 7.66 11.29 -0.51
C VAL A 119 8.99 12.05 -0.53
N PRO A 120 9.99 11.64 -1.35
CA PRO A 120 11.27 12.30 -1.37
C PRO A 120 11.17 13.73 -1.93
N PRO A 121 12.08 14.64 -1.51
CA PRO A 121 12.21 15.94 -2.14
C PRO A 121 12.45 15.82 -3.65
N LEU A 122 11.97 16.79 -4.43
CA LEU A 122 12.09 16.78 -5.88
C LEU A 122 13.57 16.59 -6.32
N GLY A 123 13.80 15.59 -7.17
CA GLY A 123 15.14 15.26 -7.68
C GLY A 123 16.01 14.45 -6.70
N ARG A 124 15.47 13.98 -5.57
CA ARG A 124 16.12 13.02 -4.68
C ARG A 124 15.48 11.64 -4.82
N ILE A 125 16.28 10.61 -4.54
CA ILE A 125 15.80 9.23 -4.40
C ILE A 125 15.40 9.05 -2.93
N GLY A 126 14.20 8.52 -2.69
CA GLY A 126 13.69 8.19 -1.36
C GLY A 126 14.42 7.04 -0.70
N ASP A 127 14.00 6.70 0.52
CA ASP A 127 14.52 5.52 1.22
C ASP A 127 14.17 4.25 0.41
N PRO A 128 15.13 3.31 0.21
CA PRO A 128 14.85 2.02 -0.41
C PRO A 128 13.63 1.27 0.15
N ASP A 129 13.32 1.44 1.44
CA ASP A 129 12.18 0.78 2.09
C ASP A 129 10.82 1.38 1.68
N ASP A 130 10.82 2.58 1.08
CA ASP A 130 9.64 3.30 0.56
C ASP A 130 9.55 3.30 -0.97
N ILE A 131 10.54 2.72 -1.67
CA ILE A 131 10.46 2.52 -3.13
C ILE A 131 9.71 1.22 -3.36
N ILE A 132 8.51 1.29 -3.92
CA ILE A 132 7.68 0.10 -4.19
C ILE A 132 8.22 -0.70 -5.38
N GLY A 133 8.66 0.02 -6.41
CA GLY A 133 9.18 -0.56 -7.64
C GLY A 133 9.75 0.51 -8.58
N SER A 134 10.28 0.07 -9.71
CA SER A 134 10.85 0.97 -10.74
C SER A 134 10.34 0.60 -12.12
N VAL A 135 10.23 1.60 -12.99
CA VAL A 135 9.81 1.45 -14.40
C VAL A 135 10.72 2.25 -15.31
N LEU A 136 10.89 1.79 -16.54
CA LEU A 136 11.53 2.57 -17.59
C LEU A 136 10.53 3.58 -18.17
N VAL A 137 11.02 4.78 -18.43
CA VAL A 137 10.34 5.85 -19.15
C VAL A 137 11.11 6.12 -20.44
N GLU A 138 10.39 6.15 -21.56
CA GLU A 138 10.92 6.53 -22.87
C GLU A 138 9.94 7.48 -23.55
N ASP A 139 10.44 8.55 -24.18
CA ASP A 139 9.62 9.58 -24.83
C ASP A 139 8.47 10.07 -23.96
N SER A 140 8.77 10.33 -22.68
CA SER A 140 7.81 10.76 -21.64
C SER A 140 6.70 9.77 -21.32
N LYS A 141 6.82 8.52 -21.75
CA LYS A 141 5.82 7.46 -21.52
C LYS A 141 6.39 6.37 -20.64
N ILE A 142 5.58 5.94 -19.69
CA ILE A 142 5.90 4.79 -18.84
C ILE A 142 5.83 3.52 -19.69
N LEU A 143 6.84 2.66 -19.59
CA LEU A 143 6.84 1.31 -20.16
C LEU A 143 6.47 0.30 -19.06
N PRO A 144 5.18 -0.03 -18.88
CA PRO A 144 4.72 -0.84 -17.74
C PRO A 144 5.28 -2.25 -17.71
N ASP A 145 5.66 -2.82 -18.86
CA ASP A 145 6.22 -4.17 -18.94
C ASP A 145 7.66 -4.25 -18.41
N THR A 146 8.29 -3.11 -18.16
CA THR A 146 9.62 -3.02 -17.53
C THR A 146 9.56 -2.92 -16.01
N TYR A 147 8.37 -2.99 -15.42
CA TYR A 147 8.17 -2.88 -13.98
C TYR A 147 8.99 -3.90 -13.21
N GLN A 148 9.78 -3.41 -12.25
CA GLN A 148 10.58 -4.22 -11.35
C GLN A 148 10.22 -3.86 -9.91
N ALA A 149 9.65 -4.84 -9.20
CA ALA A 149 9.37 -4.74 -7.77
C ALA A 149 10.66 -4.52 -6.98
N MET A 150 10.63 -3.63 -6.00
CA MET A 150 11.78 -3.40 -5.12
C MET A 150 11.84 -4.49 -4.03
N PRO A 151 12.96 -5.24 -3.91
CA PRO A 151 13.08 -6.28 -2.87
C PRO A 151 13.12 -5.71 -1.45
N ALA A 152 13.69 -4.51 -1.28
CA ALA A 152 13.82 -3.84 0.03
C ALA A 152 12.48 -3.35 0.58
N TYR A 153 11.50 -3.06 -0.28
CA TYR A 153 10.22 -2.48 0.11
C TYR A 153 9.52 -3.24 1.25
N ARG A 154 8.92 -2.47 2.17
CA ARG A 154 8.16 -2.96 3.32
C ARG A 154 6.73 -2.42 3.32
N LEU A 155 5.77 -3.33 3.48
CA LEU A 155 4.34 -3.00 3.53
C LEU A 155 3.95 -2.21 4.78
N CYS A 156 4.75 -2.29 5.84
CA CYS A 156 4.58 -1.53 7.07
C CYS A 156 5.95 -1.07 7.55
N THR A 157 6.09 0.22 7.85
CA THR A 157 7.31 0.81 8.43
C THR A 157 6.93 1.57 9.71
N SER A 158 7.88 2.30 10.31
CA SER A 158 7.60 3.18 11.44
C SER A 158 6.61 4.30 11.10
N ASP A 159 6.47 4.62 9.81
CA ASP A 159 5.52 5.61 9.30
C ASP A 159 4.14 5.01 9.00
N GLY A 160 3.96 3.70 9.26
CA GLY A 160 2.70 2.99 9.16
C GLY A 160 2.58 2.07 7.94
N PRO A 161 1.35 1.57 7.66
CA PRO A 161 1.10 0.71 6.52
C PRO A 161 1.25 1.47 5.20
N ILE A 162 1.45 0.73 4.11
CA ILE A 162 1.56 1.23 2.75
C ILE A 162 0.54 2.32 2.43
N GLN A 163 1.00 3.42 1.84
CA GLN A 163 0.15 4.48 1.31
C GLN A 163 0.44 4.68 -0.17
N LEU A 164 -0.60 4.59 -0.99
CA LEU A 164 -0.50 4.81 -2.43
C LEU A 164 -1.00 6.21 -2.78
N THR A 165 -0.60 6.71 -3.95
CA THR A 165 -1.22 7.88 -4.58
C THR A 165 -2.70 7.58 -4.86
N GLU A 166 -3.53 8.61 -4.90
CA GLU A 166 -5.00 8.47 -4.98
C GLU A 166 -5.49 7.55 -6.12
N GLY A 167 -4.90 7.68 -7.31
CA GLY A 167 -5.29 6.86 -8.47
C GLY A 167 -4.97 5.37 -8.25
N LEU A 168 -3.76 5.07 -7.78
CA LEU A 168 -3.34 3.72 -7.44
C LEU A 168 -4.08 3.14 -6.23
N ALA A 169 -4.33 3.95 -5.19
CA ALA A 169 -5.08 3.53 -4.00
C ALA A 169 -6.52 3.13 -4.36
N ARG A 170 -7.18 3.92 -5.22
CA ARG A 170 -8.53 3.61 -5.72
C ARG A 170 -8.54 2.32 -6.55
N LYS A 171 -7.57 2.14 -7.45
CA LYS A 171 -7.42 0.91 -8.24
C LYS A 171 -7.21 -0.30 -7.32
N LEU A 172 -6.32 -0.20 -6.34
CA LEU A 172 -6.07 -1.26 -5.36
C LEU A 172 -7.33 -1.61 -4.58
N ARG A 173 -8.08 -0.61 -4.10
CA ARG A 173 -9.36 -0.84 -3.42
C ARG A 173 -10.33 -1.65 -4.29
N THR A 174 -10.52 -1.27 -5.55
CA THR A 174 -11.40 -2.01 -6.47
C THR A 174 -10.93 -3.45 -6.68
N VAL A 175 -9.62 -3.68 -6.82
CA VAL A 175 -9.07 -5.03 -6.96
C VAL A 175 -9.29 -5.86 -5.69
N LEU A 176 -9.11 -5.27 -4.51
CA LEU A 176 -9.35 -5.94 -3.23
C LEU A 176 -10.82 -6.33 -3.04
N GLU A 177 -11.75 -5.44 -3.41
CA GLU A 177 -13.19 -5.70 -3.36
C GLU A 177 -13.59 -6.85 -4.31
N ASP A 178 -13.02 -6.88 -5.53
CA ASP A 178 -13.21 -7.99 -6.47
C ASP A 178 -12.68 -9.32 -5.90
N VAL A 179 -11.47 -9.33 -5.34
CA VAL A 179 -10.89 -10.52 -4.69
C VAL A 179 -11.78 -11.01 -3.55
N ALA A 180 -12.23 -10.10 -2.67
CA ALA A 180 -13.11 -10.45 -1.55
C ALA A 180 -14.43 -11.07 -2.04
N SER A 181 -15.00 -10.54 -3.12
CA SER A 181 -16.25 -11.06 -3.70
C SER A 181 -16.08 -12.48 -4.24
N ARG A 182 -14.91 -12.82 -4.80
CA ARG A 182 -14.59 -14.16 -5.33
C ARG A 182 -14.26 -15.17 -4.24
N GLU A 183 -13.80 -14.70 -3.08
CA GLU A 183 -13.51 -15.54 -1.92
C GLU A 183 -14.75 -15.80 -1.04
N THR A 184 -15.85 -15.06 -1.28
CA THR A 184 -17.12 -15.26 -0.56
C THR A 184 -17.87 -16.44 -1.20
N PRO A 185 -18.18 -17.51 -0.45
CA PRO A 185 -18.88 -18.70 -0.96
C PRO A 185 -20.34 -18.46 -1.32
#